data_AF-A0A522AFC3-F1
#
_entry.id   AF-A0A522AFC3-F1
#
_cell.length_a   1.000
_cell.length_b   1.000
_cell.length_c   1.000
_cell.angle_alpha   90.00
_cell.angle_beta   90.00
_cell.angle_gamma   90.00
#
_symmetry.space_group_name_H-M   'P 1'
#
loop_
_entity.id
_entity.type
_entity.pdbx_description
1 polymer ?
#
loop_
_entity_poly.entity_id
_entity_poly.type
_entity_poly.pdbx_seq_one_letter_code
_entity_poly.pdbx_strand_id
1 'polypeptide(L)'
;MSLRIRKRLPPPTGDAALAADMSPPRPADGDEWGTRIAKLIPAEALALYGSAASVVPLPGAPGGEYRESALIVLSLICLGLSAWLRTRTTGGAAGKPQWAAVMISLISFVIWLVAIGPPTSPLPLPAGLQFVGAFVAVIWSAIVPYLYEGD
;
A
#
# COMPACT_ATOMS: atom_id res chain seq x y z
N MET A 1 66.89 24.60 1.18
CA MET A 1 65.69 25.31 0.67
C MET A 1 65.22 24.56 -0.59
N SER A 2 64.24 23.65 -0.46
CA SER A 2 63.92 22.63 -1.48
C SER A 2 62.71 23.04 -2.32
N LEU A 3 62.92 23.30 -3.61
CA LEU A 3 61.88 23.55 -4.61
C LEU A 3 61.17 22.23 -4.98
N ARG A 4 59.93 22.03 -4.52
CA ARG A 4 59.06 20.94 -5.00
C ARG A 4 58.36 21.37 -6.29
N ILE A 5 58.80 20.82 -7.41
CA ILE A 5 58.12 20.90 -8.70
C ILE A 5 56.81 20.11 -8.59
N ARG A 6 55.66 20.81 -8.60
CA ARG A 6 54.35 20.16 -8.71
C ARG A 6 54.20 19.64 -10.14
N LYS A 7 54.24 18.32 -10.34
CA LYS A 7 53.74 17.66 -11.55
C LYS A 7 52.28 18.09 -11.76
N ARG A 8 52.01 18.88 -12.80
CA ARG A 8 50.64 19.12 -13.25
C ARG A 8 50.09 17.80 -13.79
N LEU A 9 49.01 17.30 -13.20
CA LEU A 9 48.26 16.21 -13.81
C LEU A 9 47.70 16.68 -15.16
N PRO A 10 47.69 15.81 -16.19
CA PRO A 10 47.02 16.10 -17.45
C PRO A 10 45.51 16.30 -17.23
N PRO A 11 44.85 17.16 -18.03
CA PRO A 11 43.41 17.33 -17.96
C PRO A 11 42.71 15.98 -18.24
N PRO A 12 41.60 15.68 -17.56
CA PRO A 12 40.83 14.48 -17.84
C PRO A 12 40.39 14.51 -19.31
N THR A 13 40.75 13.46 -20.05
CA THR A 13 40.27 13.22 -21.41
C THR A 13 38.74 13.13 -21.39
N GLY A 14 38.08 13.66 -22.43
CA GLY A 14 36.62 13.82 -22.50
C GLY A 14 35.81 12.55 -22.22
N ASP A 15 36.42 11.38 -22.38
CA ASP A 15 35.80 10.08 -22.11
C ASP A 15 35.53 9.84 -20.61
N ALA A 16 36.37 10.37 -19.72
CA ALA A 16 36.17 10.26 -18.27
C ALA A 16 35.06 11.19 -17.76
N ALA A 17 34.85 12.33 -18.43
CA ALA A 17 33.75 13.24 -18.13
C ALA A 17 32.40 12.69 -18.63
N LEU A 18 32.39 11.99 -19.77
CA LEU A 18 31.21 11.29 -20.30
C LEU A 18 30.82 10.07 -19.45
N ALA A 19 31.78 9.38 -18.84
CA ALA A 19 31.50 8.24 -17.96
C ALA A 19 30.90 8.65 -16.61
N ALA A 20 31.20 9.87 -16.12
CA ALA A 20 30.64 10.39 -14.86
C ALA A 20 29.15 10.76 -14.98
N ASP A 21 28.67 11.04 -16.20
CA ASP A 21 27.28 11.43 -16.49
C ASP A 21 26.36 10.23 -16.78
N MET A 22 26.88 9.00 -16.79
CA MET A 22 26.11 7.76 -16.95
C MET A 22 25.72 7.13 -15.60
N SER A 23 25.67 7.90 -14.53
CA SER A 23 24.99 7.41 -13.32
C SER A 23 23.50 7.28 -13.68
N PRO A 24 22.86 6.11 -13.49
CA PRO A 24 21.44 5.96 -13.80
C PRO A 24 20.66 7.07 -13.10
N PRO A 25 19.66 7.68 -13.77
CA PRO A 25 18.86 8.75 -13.17
C PRO A 25 18.40 8.30 -11.79
N ARG A 26 18.81 9.03 -10.74
CA ARG A 26 18.28 8.79 -9.40
C ARG A 26 16.76 8.95 -9.53
N PRO A 27 15.94 7.97 -9.08
CA PRO A 27 14.50 8.10 -9.13
C PRO A 27 14.11 9.45 -8.55
N ALA A 28 13.29 10.22 -9.27
CA ALA A 28 12.89 11.54 -8.82
C ALA A 28 12.15 11.40 -7.48
N ASP A 29 12.66 12.05 -6.44
CA ASP A 29 12.17 11.99 -5.05
C ASP A 29 10.69 12.45 -4.87
N GLY A 30 9.98 12.81 -5.95
CA GLY A 30 8.63 13.38 -5.94
C GLY A 30 7.47 12.38 -5.97
N ASP A 31 7.66 11.18 -6.52
CA ASP A 31 6.56 10.21 -6.78
C ASP A 31 6.56 9.00 -5.82
N GLU A 32 7.48 8.98 -4.86
CA GLU A 32 7.75 7.79 -4.06
C GLU A 32 6.65 7.50 -3.03
N TRP A 33 6.14 8.54 -2.36
CA TRP A 33 5.10 8.38 -1.34
C TRP A 33 3.77 7.87 -1.91
N GLY A 34 3.32 8.44 -3.03
CA GLY A 34 2.09 8.01 -3.71
C GLY A 34 2.19 6.57 -4.20
N THR A 35 3.35 6.19 -4.73
CA THR A 35 3.64 4.82 -5.17
C THR A 35 3.66 3.84 -4.00
N ARG A 36 4.28 4.19 -2.86
CA ARG A 36 4.27 3.39 -1.63
C ARG A 36 2.84 3.17 -1.13
N ILE A 37 2.01 4.21 -1.10
CA ILE A 37 0.59 4.07 -0.71
C ILE A 37 -0.18 3.17 -1.68
N ALA A 38 -0.06 3.40 -2.98
CA ALA A 38 -0.76 2.61 -3.99
C ALA A 38 -0.40 1.12 -3.92
N LYS A 39 0.86 0.81 -3.56
CA LYS A 39 1.32 -0.58 -3.36
C LYS A 39 0.74 -1.22 -2.09
N LEU A 40 0.55 -0.44 -1.03
CA LEU A 40 0.20 -0.93 0.31
C LEU A 40 -1.30 -0.93 0.60
N ILE A 41 -2.09 -0.06 -0.03
CA ILE A 41 -3.55 -0.05 0.10
C ILE A 41 -4.16 -0.90 -1.03
N PRO A 42 -4.89 -1.98 -0.72
CA PRO A 42 -5.53 -2.82 -1.73
C PRO A 42 -6.80 -2.16 -2.29
N ALA A 43 -6.62 -1.15 -3.15
CA ALA A 43 -7.72 -0.42 -3.78
C ALA A 43 -8.61 -1.35 -4.62
N GLU A 44 -8.02 -2.35 -5.27
CA GLU A 44 -8.71 -3.40 -6.01
C GLU A 44 -9.68 -4.19 -5.14
N ALA A 45 -9.25 -4.56 -3.93
CA ALA A 45 -10.06 -5.33 -3.00
C ALA A 45 -11.19 -4.50 -2.41
N LEU A 46 -10.92 -3.22 -2.11
CA LEU A 46 -11.92 -2.27 -1.63
C LEU A 46 -12.98 -1.98 -2.69
N ALA A 47 -12.58 -1.82 -3.95
CA ALA A 47 -13.50 -1.63 -5.07
C ALA A 47 -14.39 -2.85 -5.29
N LEU A 48 -13.80 -4.06 -5.27
CA LEU A 48 -14.56 -5.32 -5.36
C LEU A 48 -15.53 -5.47 -4.19
N TYR A 49 -15.06 -5.21 -2.96
CA TYR A 49 -15.89 -5.27 -1.76
C TYR A 49 -17.07 -4.30 -1.86
N GLY A 50 -16.83 -3.02 -2.17
CA GLY A 50 -17.87 -2.00 -2.27
C GLY A 50 -18.90 -2.35 -3.36
N SER A 51 -18.44 -2.84 -4.50
CA SER A 51 -19.31 -3.29 -5.59
C SER A 51 -20.21 -4.45 -5.17
N ALA A 52 -19.64 -5.48 -4.54
CA ALA A 52 -20.40 -6.64 -4.09
C ALA A 52 -21.28 -6.33 -2.85
N ALA A 53 -20.87 -5.41 -1.97
CA ALA A 53 -21.66 -4.99 -0.83
C ALA A 53 -22.97 -4.28 -1.25
N SER A 54 -23.00 -3.70 -2.45
CA SER A 54 -24.19 -3.02 -3.01
C SER A 54 -25.36 -3.97 -3.31
N VAL A 55 -25.08 -5.26 -3.53
CA VAL A 55 -26.12 -6.26 -3.79
C VAL A 55 -26.58 -6.99 -2.53
N VAL A 56 -25.91 -6.76 -1.39
CA VAL A 56 -26.34 -7.33 -0.11
C VAL A 56 -27.60 -6.59 0.36
N PRO A 57 -28.69 -7.29 0.72
CA PRO A 57 -29.93 -6.66 1.18
C PRO A 57 -29.71 -5.73 2.38
N LEU A 58 -30.37 -4.58 2.39
CA LEU A 58 -30.30 -3.61 3.48
C LEU A 58 -31.11 -4.11 4.70
N PRO A 59 -30.80 -3.60 5.91
CA PRO A 59 -31.61 -3.88 7.09
C PRO A 59 -33.08 -3.50 6.85
N GLY A 60 -34.01 -4.41 7.13
CA GLY A 60 -35.45 -4.21 6.91
C GLY A 60 -36.00 -4.71 5.56
N ALA A 61 -35.14 -5.13 4.63
CA ALA A 61 -35.55 -5.87 3.43
C ALA A 61 -35.57 -7.39 3.68
N PRO A 62 -36.33 -8.19 2.91
CA PRO A 62 -36.26 -9.65 2.97
C PRO A 62 -34.81 -10.16 2.79
N GLY A 63 -34.31 -10.95 3.74
CA GLY A 63 -32.92 -11.44 3.74
C GLY A 63 -31.91 -10.46 4.35
N GLY A 64 -32.33 -9.28 4.79
CA GLY A 64 -31.50 -8.30 5.48
C GLY A 64 -30.98 -8.76 6.85
N GLU A 65 -31.63 -9.76 7.45
CA GLU A 65 -31.20 -10.39 8.70
C GLU A 65 -29.84 -11.10 8.60
N TYR A 66 -29.43 -11.53 7.40
CA TYR A 66 -28.14 -12.17 7.15
C TYR A 66 -27.07 -11.20 6.66
N ARG A 67 -27.36 -9.89 6.59
CA ARG A 67 -26.47 -8.89 5.99
C ARG A 67 -25.08 -8.91 6.60
N GLU A 68 -24.96 -8.91 7.92
CA GLU A 68 -23.67 -8.89 8.61
C GLU A 68 -22.83 -10.12 8.23
N SER A 69 -23.44 -11.31 8.27
CA SER A 69 -22.78 -12.55 7.85
C SER A 69 -22.35 -12.54 6.38
N ALA A 70 -23.17 -11.98 5.48
CA ALA A 70 -22.85 -11.85 4.07
C ALA A 70 -21.68 -10.88 3.84
N LEU A 71 -21.66 -9.74 4.56
CA LEU A 71 -20.57 -8.77 4.51
C LEU A 71 -19.26 -9.38 5.05
N ILE A 72 -19.31 -10.16 6.14
CA ILE A 72 -18.14 -10.88 6.68
C ILE A 72 -17.59 -11.88 5.65
N VAL A 73 -18.46 -12.73 5.08
CA VAL A 73 -18.05 -13.71 4.06
C VAL A 73 -17.43 -13.00 2.86
N LEU A 74 -18.06 -11.91 2.39
CA LEU A 74 -17.54 -11.11 1.30
C LEU A 74 -16.16 -10.51 1.64
N SER A 75 -15.98 -9.98 2.85
CA SER A 75 -14.69 -9.47 3.31
C SER A 75 -13.62 -10.56 3.33
N LEU A 76 -13.94 -11.77 3.79
CA LEU A 76 -13.01 -12.89 3.79
C LEU A 76 -12.61 -13.31 2.37
N ILE A 77 -13.55 -13.31 1.42
CA ILE A 77 -13.27 -13.58 0.00
C ILE A 77 -12.33 -12.51 -0.57
N CYS A 78 -12.62 -11.22 -0.37
CA CYS A 78 -11.78 -10.13 -0.84
C CYS A 78 -10.38 -10.16 -0.20
N LEU A 79 -10.30 -10.47 1.10
CA LEU A 79 -9.04 -10.58 1.84
C LEU A 79 -8.20 -11.76 1.31
N GLY A 80 -8.82 -12.92 1.10
CA GLY A 80 -8.16 -14.09 0.50
C GLY A 80 -7.66 -13.82 -0.91
N LEU A 81 -8.47 -13.15 -1.75
CA LEU A 81 -8.07 -12.76 -3.11
C LEU A 81 -6.89 -11.77 -3.08
N SER A 82 -6.92 -10.80 -2.18
CA SER A 82 -5.84 -9.81 -2.00
C SER A 82 -4.53 -10.47 -1.58
N ALA A 83 -4.59 -11.39 -0.61
CA ALA A 83 -3.45 -12.18 -0.16
C ALA A 83 -2.89 -13.03 -1.31
N TRP A 84 -3.75 -13.69 -2.06
CA TRP A 84 -3.36 -14.54 -3.19
C TRP A 84 -2.71 -13.74 -4.32
N LEU A 85 -3.29 -12.60 -4.69
CA LEU A 85 -2.70 -11.71 -5.70
C LEU A 85 -1.35 -11.18 -5.23
N ARG A 86 -1.26 -10.64 -4.02
CA ARG A 86 0.01 -10.09 -3.52
C ARG A 86 1.08 -11.16 -3.37
N THR A 87 0.78 -12.35 -2.88
CA THR A 87 1.79 -13.42 -2.76
C THR A 87 2.35 -13.85 -4.12
N ARG A 88 1.59 -13.72 -5.22
CA ARG A 88 2.07 -13.99 -6.57
C ARG A 88 2.78 -12.82 -7.24
N THR A 89 2.41 -11.57 -6.92
CA THR A 89 2.97 -10.37 -7.57
C THR A 89 4.14 -9.76 -6.80
N THR A 90 4.29 -10.04 -5.50
CA THR A 90 5.37 -9.49 -4.64
C THR A 90 6.67 -10.30 -4.67
N GLY A 91 6.94 -10.99 -5.78
CA GLY A 91 8.26 -11.59 -6.00
C GLY A 91 9.32 -10.49 -6.09
N GLY A 92 10.10 -10.30 -5.02
CA GLY A 92 11.22 -9.36 -5.03
C GLY A 92 12.35 -9.82 -5.97
N ALA A 93 13.42 -9.03 -6.07
CA ALA A 93 14.60 -9.32 -6.91
C ALA A 93 15.27 -10.68 -6.64
N ALA A 94 14.98 -11.31 -5.49
CA ALA A 94 15.46 -12.64 -5.09
C ALA A 94 14.39 -13.76 -5.20
N GLY A 95 13.23 -13.49 -5.82
CA GLY A 95 12.16 -14.48 -6.04
C GLY A 95 11.37 -14.89 -4.78
N LYS A 96 11.62 -14.24 -3.63
CA LYS A 96 10.89 -14.48 -2.39
C LYS A 96 9.72 -13.48 -2.24
N PRO A 97 8.54 -13.93 -1.78
CA PRO A 97 7.42 -13.04 -1.52
C PRO A 97 7.77 -12.05 -0.41
N GLN A 98 7.50 -10.76 -0.64
CA GLN A 98 7.59 -9.73 0.40
C GLN A 98 6.43 -9.87 1.39
N TRP A 99 6.56 -10.78 2.36
CA TRP A 99 5.51 -11.05 3.35
C TRP A 99 5.11 -9.82 4.17
N ALA A 100 6.03 -8.89 4.42
CA ALA A 100 5.73 -7.63 5.10
C ALA A 100 4.70 -6.79 4.32
N ALA A 101 4.88 -6.61 3.00
CA ALA A 101 3.93 -5.91 2.15
C ALA A 101 2.56 -6.59 2.11
N VAL A 102 2.54 -7.93 2.08
CA VAL A 102 1.29 -8.71 2.15
C VAL A 102 0.55 -8.39 3.46
N MET A 103 1.24 -8.49 4.60
CA MET A 103 0.63 -8.25 5.91
C MET A 103 0.12 -6.81 6.07
N ILE A 104 0.92 -5.82 5.66
CA ILE A 104 0.51 -4.41 5.70
C ILE A 104 -0.76 -4.20 4.88
N SER A 105 -0.84 -4.81 3.70
CA SER A 105 -2.03 -4.72 2.87
C SER A 105 -3.27 -5.36 3.50
N LEU A 106 -3.13 -6.52 4.14
CA LEU A 106 -4.28 -7.18 4.79
C LEU A 106 -4.79 -6.33 5.96
N ILE A 107 -3.88 -5.75 6.75
CA ILE A 107 -4.23 -4.84 7.84
C ILE A 107 -4.92 -3.58 7.28
N SER A 108 -4.35 -2.98 6.23
CA SER A 108 -4.95 -1.83 5.55
C SER A 108 -6.38 -2.14 5.09
N PHE A 109 -6.62 -3.29 4.48
CA PHE A 109 -7.96 -3.69 4.03
C PHE A 109 -8.96 -3.73 5.19
N VAL A 110 -8.59 -4.38 6.31
CA VAL A 110 -9.47 -4.49 7.49
C VAL A 110 -9.76 -3.11 8.09
N ILE A 111 -8.75 -2.25 8.21
CA ILE A 111 -8.92 -0.88 8.72
C ILE A 111 -9.91 -0.11 7.84
N TRP A 112 -9.78 -0.23 6.51
CA TRP A 112 -10.70 0.43 5.58
C TRP A 112 -12.13 -0.13 5.63
N LEU A 113 -12.31 -1.44 5.89
CA LEU A 113 -13.64 -2.01 6.11
C LEU A 113 -14.34 -1.44 7.35
N VAL A 114 -13.59 -1.16 8.42
CA VAL A 114 -14.12 -0.46 9.60
C VAL A 114 -14.41 1.00 9.27
N ALA A 115 -13.52 1.67 8.51
CA ALA A 115 -13.65 3.08 8.14
C ALA A 115 -14.85 3.40 7.24
N ILE A 116 -15.27 2.46 6.39
CA ILE A 116 -16.49 2.59 5.56
C ILE A 116 -17.74 2.80 6.43
N GLY A 117 -17.77 2.20 7.64
CA GLY A 117 -18.87 2.37 8.58
C GLY A 117 -20.20 1.72 8.17
N PRO A 118 -21.22 1.77 9.04
CA PRO A 118 -22.55 1.24 8.75
C PRO A 118 -23.24 1.97 7.58
N PRO A 119 -24.09 1.29 6.78
CA PRO A 119 -24.53 -0.11 6.91
C PRO A 119 -23.64 -1.11 6.15
N THR A 120 -22.50 -0.67 5.64
CA THR A 120 -21.64 -1.42 4.71
C THR A 120 -20.43 -2.05 5.37
N SER A 121 -20.08 -1.65 6.59
CA SER A 121 -19.00 -2.27 7.34
C SER A 121 -19.40 -3.65 7.87
N PRO A 122 -18.53 -4.67 7.72
CA PRO A 122 -18.72 -5.99 8.35
C PRO A 122 -18.40 -5.97 9.85
N LEU A 123 -17.78 -4.89 10.34
CA LEU A 123 -17.33 -4.71 11.72
C LEU A 123 -17.89 -3.37 12.24
N PRO A 124 -19.21 -3.27 12.43
CA PRO A 124 -19.83 -2.02 12.84
C PRO A 124 -19.36 -1.62 14.24
N LEU A 125 -18.87 -0.39 14.37
CA LEU A 125 -18.54 0.21 15.65
C LEU A 125 -19.81 0.68 16.38
N PRO A 126 -19.82 0.71 17.73
CA PRO A 126 -20.92 1.24 18.51
C PRO A 126 -21.31 2.66 18.08
N ALA A 127 -22.60 2.99 18.24
CA ALA A 127 -23.09 4.34 17.98
C ALA A 127 -22.29 5.37 18.80
N GLY A 128 -21.86 6.45 18.16
CA GLY A 128 -20.98 7.47 18.74
C GLY A 128 -19.48 7.22 18.54
N LEU A 129 -19.05 6.01 18.16
CA LEU A 129 -17.64 5.67 17.88
C LEU A 129 -17.35 5.43 16.39
N GLN A 130 -18.30 5.67 15.50
CA GLN A 130 -18.16 5.40 14.06
C GLN A 130 -17.00 6.19 13.41
N PHE A 131 -16.68 7.37 13.93
CA PHE A 131 -15.56 8.19 13.44
C PHE A 131 -14.19 7.55 13.70
N VAL A 132 -14.08 6.64 14.67
CA VAL A 132 -12.81 6.01 15.07
C VAL A 132 -12.23 5.21 13.91
N GLY A 133 -13.07 4.50 13.13
CA GLY A 133 -12.61 3.75 11.95
C GLY A 133 -11.92 4.64 10.93
N ALA A 134 -12.55 5.76 10.57
CA ALA A 134 -11.98 6.74 9.65
C ALA A 134 -10.71 7.40 10.20
N PHE A 135 -10.69 7.72 11.50
CA PHE A 135 -9.53 8.33 12.15
C PHE A 135 -8.32 7.38 12.15
N VAL A 136 -8.55 6.11 12.47
CA VAL A 136 -7.52 5.06 12.40
C VAL A 136 -7.03 4.87 10.97
N ALA A 137 -7.93 4.87 9.97
CA ALA A 137 -7.53 4.76 8.57
C ALA A 137 -6.64 5.92 8.11
N VAL A 138 -6.97 7.16 8.47
CA VAL A 138 -6.16 8.34 8.14
C VAL A 138 -4.78 8.25 8.79
N ILE A 139 -4.72 7.95 10.10
CA ILE A 139 -3.46 7.81 10.82
C ILE A 139 -2.62 6.67 10.24
N TRP A 140 -3.23 5.53 9.98
CA TRP A 140 -2.56 4.37 9.41
C TRP A 140 -1.99 4.68 8.02
N SER A 141 -2.80 5.26 7.13
CA SER A 141 -2.36 5.67 5.78
C SER A 141 -1.24 6.72 5.80
N ALA A 142 -1.20 7.58 6.82
CA ALA A 142 -0.11 8.53 7.00
C ALA A 142 1.18 7.87 7.49
N ILE A 143 1.09 6.90 8.41
CA ILE A 143 2.26 6.27 9.05
C ILE A 143 2.89 5.17 8.18
N VAL A 144 2.07 4.36 7.52
CA VAL A 144 2.51 3.15 6.80
C VAL A 144 3.64 3.40 5.79
N PRO A 145 3.61 4.46 4.95
CA PRO A 145 4.69 4.74 4.00
C PRO A 145 6.05 5.07 4.63
N TYR A 146 6.06 5.50 5.89
CA TYR A 146 7.30 5.72 6.65
C TYR A 146 7.84 4.43 7.28
N LEU A 147 6.97 3.45 7.54
CA LEU A 147 7.38 2.17 8.12
C LEU A 147 7.85 1.16 7.09
N TYR A 148 7.45 1.30 5.82
CA TYR A 148 7.77 0.36 4.77
C TYR A 148 7.98 1.04 3.42
N GLU A 149 9.17 0.86 2.85
CA GLU A 149 9.62 1.57 1.65
C GLU A 149 9.30 0.83 0.35
N GLY A 150 8.96 -0.47 0.41
CA GLY A 150 8.49 -1.21 -0.76
C GLY A 150 9.50 -2.12 -1.46
N ASP A 151 10.74 -2.23 -0.97
CA ASP A 151 11.82 -2.99 -1.65
C ASP A 151 11.98 -4.45 -1.21
#